data_AF-A0A9E8ZEE7-F1
#
_entry.id   AF-A0A9E8ZEE7-F1
#
_cell.length_a   1.000
_cell.length_b   1.000
_cell.length_c   1.000
_cell.angle_alpha   90.00
_cell.angle_beta   90.00
_cell.angle_gamma   90.00
#
_symmetry.space_group_name_H-M   'P 1'
#
loop_
_entity.id
_entity.type
_entity.pdbx_description
1 polymer ?
#
loop_
_entity_poly.entity_id
_entity_poly.type
_entity_poly.pdbx_seq_one_letter_code
_entity_poly.pdbx_strand_id
1 'polypeptide(L)' 'MNTKGLRQRELCDRLGLNYKSVAQFARQLGLSTHAYLQQQTGWILRDERYYPPETQFKD' A
#
# COMPACT_ATOMS: atom_id res chain seq x y z
N MET A 1 -9.88 -14.09 -10.42
CA MET A 1 -9.30 -14.39 -9.09
C MET A 1 -9.90 -13.40 -8.10
N ASN A 2 -10.59 -13.85 -7.05
CA ASN A 2 -11.05 -12.96 -5.97
C ASN A 2 -9.83 -12.50 -5.17
N THR A 3 -9.13 -11.47 -5.64
CA THR A 3 -8.05 -10.84 -4.90
C THR A 3 -8.66 -10.05 -3.75
N LYS A 4 -8.96 -10.77 -2.66
CA LYS A 4 -9.28 -10.16 -1.38
C LYS A 4 -8.16 -9.17 -1.06
N GLY A 5 -8.49 -7.89 -0.92
CA GLY A 5 -7.48 -6.85 -0.71
C GLY A 5 -6.62 -7.12 0.54
N LEU A 6 -5.38 -6.66 0.51
CA LEU A 6 -4.37 -6.93 1.53
C LEU A 6 -4.49 -5.94 2.69
N ARG A 7 -4.32 -6.37 3.94
CA ARG A 7 -4.08 -5.43 5.04
C ARG A 7 -2.72 -4.77 4.87
N GLN A 8 -2.51 -3.63 5.53
CA GLN A 8 -1.26 -2.88 5.46
C GLN A 8 -0.01 -3.75 5.72
N ARG A 9 -0.07 -4.62 6.74
CA ARG A 9 1.05 -5.51 7.08
C ARG A 9 1.31 -6.55 5.99
N GLU A 10 0.26 -7.16 5.46
CA GLU A 10 0.35 -8.14 4.37
C GLU A 10 0.90 -7.49 3.09
N LEU A 11 0.51 -6.23 2.81
CA LEU A 11 1.07 -5.45 1.72
C LEU A 11 2.57 -5.19 1.92
N CYS A 12 2.97 -4.74 3.12
CA CYS A 12 4.37 -4.52 3.44
C CYS A 12 5.19 -5.80 3.29
N ASP A 13 4.72 -6.93 3.84
CA ASP A 13 5.39 -8.23 3.74
C ASP A 13 5.51 -8.66 2.26
N ARG A 14 4.43 -8.49 1.47
CA ARG A 14 4.42 -8.81 0.03
C ARG A 14 5.42 -7.98 -0.78
N LEU A 15 5.59 -6.71 -0.44
CA LEU A 15 6.47 -5.78 -1.14
C LEU A 15 7.88 -5.72 -0.55
N GLY A 16 8.17 -6.52 0.50
CA GLY A 16 9.46 -6.48 1.20
C GLY A 16 9.72 -5.17 1.95
N LEU A 17 8.65 -4.44 2.30
CA LEU A 17 8.75 -3.17 3.02
C LEU A 17 8.75 -3.42 4.54
N ASN A 18 9.66 -2.75 5.24
CA ASN A 18 9.63 -2.76 6.71
C ASN A 18 8.53 -1.82 7.21
N TYR A 19 7.51 -2.39 7.86
CA TYR A 19 6.38 -1.64 8.42
C TYR A 19 6.80 -0.47 9.34
N LYS A 20 7.83 -0.66 10.17
CA LYS A 20 8.31 0.39 11.10
C LYS A 20 8.94 1.55 10.33
N SER A 21 9.74 1.25 9.31
CA SER A 21 10.37 2.26 8.45
C SER A 21 9.30 3.02 7.66
N VAL A 22 8.30 2.32 7.12
CA VAL A 22 7.15 2.92 6.42
C VAL A 22 6.41 3.93 7.32
N ALA A 23 6.13 3.57 8.58
CA ALA A 23 5.49 4.50 9.51
C ALA A 23 6.39 5.70 9.88
N GLN A 24 7.69 5.48 10.04
CA GLN A 24 8.66 6.53 10.32
C GLN A 24 8.76 7.53 9.16
N PHE A 25 8.91 7.05 7.93
CA PHE A 25 9.00 7.91 6.75
C PHE A 25 7.71 8.69 6.51
N ALA A 26 6.54 8.04 6.67
CA ALA A 26 5.27 8.73 6.60
C ALA A 26 5.21 9.90 7.60
N ARG A 27 5.61 9.66 8.86
CA ARG A 27 5.67 10.71 9.89
C ARG A 27 6.64 11.84 9.54
N GLN A 28 7.82 11.52 9.02
CA GLN A 28 8.81 12.52 8.60
C GLN A 28 8.30 13.41 7.46
N LEU A 29 7.44 12.85 6.58
CA LEU A 29 6.82 13.57 5.48
C LEU A 29 5.50 14.26 5.86
N GLY A 30 5.05 14.16 7.12
CA GLY A 30 3.75 14.68 7.55
C GLY A 30 2.55 13.95 6.91
N LEU A 31 2.76 12.72 6.44
CA LEU A 31 1.74 11.89 5.80
C LEU A 31 1.21 10.83 6.75
N SER A 32 -0.03 10.39 6.52
CA SER A 32 -0.50 9.14 7.10
C SER A 32 0.23 7.96 6.46
N THR A 33 0.37 6.86 7.20
CA THR A 33 1.00 5.65 6.66
C THR A 33 0.26 5.12 5.43
N HIS A 34 -1.06 5.29 5.40
CA HIS A 34 -1.88 4.96 4.24
C HIS A 34 -1.54 5.84 3.03
N ALA A 35 -1.49 7.16 3.19
CA ALA A 35 -1.15 8.07 2.10
C ALA A 35 0.26 7.78 1.55
N TYR A 36 1.23 7.59 2.44
CA TYR A 36 2.60 7.24 2.05
C TYR A 36 2.66 5.93 1.26
N LEU A 37 1.98 4.87 1.71
CA LEU A 37 1.95 3.59 1.00
C LEU A 37 1.27 3.68 -0.37
N GLN A 38 0.16 4.42 -0.48
CA GLN A 38 -0.53 4.59 -1.76
C GLN A 38 0.35 5.35 -2.77
N GLN A 39 1.06 6.40 -2.33
CA GLN A 39 2.01 7.14 -3.16
C GLN A 39 3.22 6.29 -3.57
N GLN A 40 3.79 5.52 -2.64
CA GLN A 40 4.99 4.73 -2.88
C GLN A 40 4.75 3.52 -3.78
N THR A 41 3.57 2.91 -3.70
CA THR A 41 3.29 1.60 -4.32
C THR A 41 2.27 1.67 -5.45
N GLY A 42 1.48 2.73 -5.51
CA GLY A 42 0.31 2.82 -6.40
C GLY A 42 -0.88 1.95 -5.97
N TRP A 43 -0.77 1.18 -4.89
CA TRP A 43 -1.89 0.40 -4.37
C TRP A 43 -2.92 1.35 -3.75
N ILE A 44 -4.20 1.01 -3.86
CA ILE A 44 -5.31 1.86 -3.41
C ILE A 44 -5.97 1.23 -2.18
N LEU A 45 -6.15 2.03 -1.13
CA LEU A 45 -6.87 1.61 0.07
C LEU A 45 -8.38 1.75 -0.14
N ARG A 46 -9.13 0.65 0.02
CA ARG A 46 -10.60 0.59 0.05
C ARG A 46 -11.03 -0.40 1.12
N ASP A 47 -12.00 -0.04 1.96
CA ASP A 47 -12.52 -0.92 3.03
C ASP A 47 -11.40 -1.53 3.91
N GLU A 48 -10.46 -0.69 4.35
CA GLU A 48 -9.29 -1.06 5.16
C GLU A 48 -8.32 -2.06 4.50
N ARG A 49 -8.43 -2.23 3.18
CA ARG A 49 -7.64 -3.18 2.39
C ARG A 49 -7.03 -2.51 1.17
N TYR A 50 -5.84 -2.95 0.81
CA TYR A 50 -5.10 -2.47 -0.34
C TYR A 50 -5.34 -3.36 -1.54
N TYR A 51 -5.64 -2.73 -2.66
CA TYR A 51 -5.80 -3.37 -3.95
C TYR A 51 -4.68 -2.89 -4.87
N PRO A 52 -4.11 -3.77 -5.70
CA PRO A 52 -3.12 -3.35 -6.68
C PRO A 52 -3.73 -2.28 -7.59
N PRO A 53 -2.91 -1.33 -8.11
CA PRO A 53 -3.40 -0.43 -9.14
C PRO A 53 -3.99 -1.28 -10.27
N GLU A 54 -5.14 -0.87 -10.80
CA GLU A 54 -5.72 -1.52 -11.97
C GLU A 54 -4.63 -1.58 -13.04
N THR A 55 -4.17 -2.78 -13.35
CA THR A 55 -3.21 -2.97 -14.43
C THR A 55 -4.01 -2.69 -15.69
N GLN A 56 -3.94 -1.45 -16.16
CA GLN A 56 -4.42 -1.11 -17.49
C GLN A 56 -3.49 -1.86 -18.45
N PHE A 57 -3.81 -3.13 -18.72
CA PHE A 57 -3.29 -3.82 -19.89
C PHE A 57 -3.76 -2.97 -21.07
N LYS A 58 -2.82 -2.22 -21.65
CA LYS A 58 -3.04 -1.61 -22.96
C LYS A 58 -3.07 -2.78 -23.93
N ASP A 59 -4.26 -3.05 -24.48
CA ASP A 59 -4.41 -3.86 -25.68
C ASP A 59 -3.54 -3.33 -26.83
#